data_AF-A0A2V5VFQ7-F1
#
_entry.id   AF-A0A2V5VFQ7-F1
#
_cell.length_a   1.000
_cell.length_b   1.000
_cell.length_c   1.000
_cell.angle_alpha   90.00
_cell.angle_beta   90.00
_cell.angle_gamma   90.00
#
_symmetry.space_group_name_H-M   'P 1'
#
loop_
_entity.id
_entity.type
_entity.pdbx_description
1 polymer ?
#
loop_
_entity_poly.entity_id
_entity_poly.type
_entity_poly.pdbx_seq_one_letter_code
_entity_poly.pdbx_strand_id
1 'polypeptide(L)'
;LTIDNQIDPTTGTYKLKAVFNNQDNALFPNQFVNVHLLVDTRKNLTLIPVPAIQRGPQGTYVYLVGQGNVVSIRPITIAQT
;
A
#
# COMPACT_ATOMS: atom_id res chain seq x y z
N LEU A 1 5.58 -8.00 -22.42
CA LEU A 1 5.02 -8.33 -21.09
C LEU A 1 3.55 -8.65 -21.30
N THR A 2 3.18 -9.92 -21.28
CA THR A 2 1.79 -10.36 -21.43
C THR A 2 1.30 -10.82 -20.08
N ILE A 3 0.25 -10.19 -19.57
CA ILE A 3 -0.52 -10.73 -18.44
C ILE A 3 -1.34 -11.87 -19.05
N ASP A 4 -1.22 -13.08 -18.52
CA ASP A 4 -2.11 -14.16 -18.92
C ASP A 4 -3.52 -13.78 -18.45
N ASN A 5 -4.51 -13.82 -19.36
CA ASN A 5 -5.89 -13.42 -19.07
C ASN A 5 -6.71 -14.54 -18.42
N GLN A 6 -6.04 -15.58 -17.90
CA GLN A 6 -6.66 -16.67 -17.18
C GLN A 6 -6.17 -16.72 -15.73
N ILE A 7 -7.12 -16.73 -14.81
CA ILE A 7 -6.89 -17.05 -13.40
C ILE A 7 -6.65 -18.56 -13.32
N ASP A 8 -5.60 -18.98 -12.61
CA ASP A 8 -5.43 -20.39 -12.28
C ASP A 8 -6.46 -20.77 -11.19
N PRO A 9 -7.49 -21.58 -11.48
CA PRO A 9 -8.58 -21.84 -10.55
C PRO A 9 -8.15 -22.73 -9.37
N THR A 10 -7.00 -23.41 -9.47
CA THR A 10 -6.49 -24.28 -8.40
C THR A 10 -5.85 -23.49 -7.26
N THR A 11 -5.27 -22.32 -7.58
CA THR A 11 -4.55 -21.45 -6.62
C THR A 11 -5.20 -20.09 -6.43
N GLY A 12 -6.11 -19.69 -7.32
CA GLY A 12 -6.72 -18.36 -7.32
C GLY A 12 -5.73 -17.23 -7.68
N THR A 13 -4.66 -17.54 -8.42
CA THR A 13 -3.59 -16.59 -8.74
C THR A 13 -3.54 -16.22 -10.23
N TYR A 14 -3.02 -15.02 -10.52
CA TYR A 14 -2.65 -14.60 -11.87
C TYR A 14 -1.19 -14.94 -12.14
N LYS A 15 -0.90 -15.47 -13.33
CA LYS A 15 0.47 -15.66 -13.80
C LYS A 15 0.99 -14.36 -14.39
N LEU A 16 2.02 -13.79 -13.75
CA LEU A 16 2.73 -12.61 -14.22
C LEU A 16 4.13 -13.00 -14.67
N LYS A 17 4.53 -12.53 -15.86
CA LYS A 17 5.90 -12.68 -16.37
C LYS A 17 6.58 -11.33 -16.35
N ALA A 18 7.79 -11.27 -15.78
CA ALA A 18 8.66 -10.10 -15.78
C ALA A 18 10.02 -10.45 -16.40
N VAL A 19 10.75 -9.44 -16.87
CA VAL A 19 12.10 -9.59 -17.44
C VAL A 19 13.04 -8.71 -16.61
N PHE A 20 14.14 -9.29 -16.16
CA PHE A 20 15.17 -8.62 -15.37
C PHE A 20 16.53 -8.86 -16.00
N ASN A 21 17.42 -7.87 -15.88
CA ASN A 21 18.84 -8.10 -16.18
C ASN A 21 19.44 -8.98 -15.07
N ASN A 22 20.22 -9.98 -15.46
CA ASN A 22 20.84 -10.96 -14.56
C ASN A 22 22.32 -11.14 -14.90
N GLN A 23 23.05 -10.03 -15.05
CA GLN A 23 24.44 -10.04 -15.55
C GLN A 23 25.43 -10.65 -14.55
N ASP A 24 25.08 -10.65 -13.27
CA ASP A 24 25.83 -11.25 -12.16
C ASP A 24 25.42 -12.71 -11.90
N ASN A 25 24.44 -13.24 -12.65
CA ASN A 25 23.88 -14.58 -12.47
C ASN A 25 23.29 -14.84 -11.07
N ALA A 26 22.76 -13.82 -10.41
CA ALA A 26 22.15 -13.97 -9.08
C ALA A 26 20.81 -14.73 -9.10
N LEU A 27 20.09 -14.70 -10.23
CA LEU A 27 18.81 -15.39 -10.42
C LEU A 27 19.03 -16.71 -11.17
N PHE A 28 18.59 -17.82 -10.56
CA PHE A 28 18.66 -19.15 -11.16
C PHE A 28 17.28 -19.67 -11.59
N PRO A 29 17.21 -20.52 -12.63
CA PRO A 29 15.97 -21.22 -12.98
C PRO A 29 15.43 -22.02 -11.79
N ASN A 30 14.10 -22.05 -11.64
CA ASN A 30 13.36 -22.76 -10.58
C ASN A 30 13.59 -22.24 -9.14
N GLN A 31 14.25 -21.08 -8.97
CA GLN A 31 14.41 -20.45 -7.67
C GLN A 31 13.11 -19.75 -7.23
N PHE A 32 12.75 -19.90 -5.96
CA PHE A 32 11.71 -19.09 -5.33
C PHE A 32 12.24 -17.71 -4.97
N VAL A 33 11.48 -16.67 -5.32
CA VAL A 33 11.79 -15.27 -5.00
C VAL A 33 10.55 -14.58 -4.45
N ASN A 34 10.76 -13.62 -3.55
CA ASN A 34 9.69 -12.71 -3.13
C ASN A 34 9.69 -11.48 -4.05
N VAL A 35 8.51 -11.09 -4.52
CA VAL A 35 8.33 -9.94 -5.39
C VAL A 35 7.41 -8.95 -4.70
N HIS A 36 7.81 -7.68 -4.67
CA HIS A 36 6.95 -6.58 -4.27
C HIS A 36 6.52 -5.81 -5.52
N LEU A 37 5.22 -5.66 -5.72
CA LEU A 37 4.65 -4.93 -6.84
C LEU A 37 3.94 -3.68 -6.33
N LEU A 38 4.40 -2.51 -6.79
CA LEU A 38 3.69 -1.26 -6.59
C LEU A 38 2.55 -1.18 -7.63
N VAL A 39 1.31 -1.33 -7.16
CA VAL A 39 0.12 -1.36 -8.03
C VAL A 39 -0.39 0.04 -8.36
N ASP A 40 -0.38 0.95 -7.40
CA ASP A 40 -0.82 2.34 -7.57
C ASP A 40 -0.04 3.27 -6.63
N THR A 41 0.08 4.52 -7.03
CA THR A 41 0.59 5.61 -6.20
C THR A 41 -0.49 6.69 -6.13
N ARG A 42 -1.19 6.75 -5.00
CA ARG A 42 -2.22 7.76 -4.76
C ARG A 42 -1.57 9.13 -4.56
N LYS A 43 -1.95 10.09 -5.40
CA LYS A 43 -1.52 11.49 -5.28
C LYS A 43 -2.57 12.31 -4.53
N ASN A 44 -2.16 13.44 -3.99
CA ASN A 44 -3.04 14.40 -3.29
C ASN A 44 -3.72 13.84 -2.02
N LEU A 45 -3.00 12.97 -1.29
CA LEU A 45 -3.43 12.50 0.03
C LEU A 45 -2.53 13.08 1.12
N THR A 46 -3.12 13.33 2.29
CA THR A 46 -2.37 13.70 3.50
C THR A 46 -1.95 12.43 4.23
N LEU A 47 -0.65 12.25 4.43
CA LEU A 47 -0.11 11.14 5.22
C LEU A 47 -0.15 11.50 6.71
N ILE A 48 -0.67 10.59 7.51
CA ILE A 48 -0.77 10.73 8.96
C ILE A 48 -0.32 9.42 9.60
N PRO A 49 0.52 9.43 10.66
CA PRO A 49 0.87 8.23 11.39
C PRO A 49 -0.37 7.54 11.96
N VAL A 50 -0.46 6.21 11.81
CA VAL A 50 -1.60 5.41 12.31
C VAL A 50 -1.92 5.68 13.79
N PRO A 51 -0.94 5.83 14.71
CA PRO A 51 -1.23 6.09 16.12
C PRO A 51 -1.91 7.44 16.40
N ALA A 52 -1.84 8.40 15.48
CA ALA A 52 -2.48 9.70 15.62
C ALA A 52 -4.00 9.65 15.32
N ILE A 53 -4.47 8.59 14.67
CA ILE A 53 -5.87 8.39 14.30
C ILE A 53 -6.64 7.87 15.52
N GLN A 54 -7.65 8.62 15.94
CA GLN A 54 -8.57 8.24 17.01
C GLN A 54 -9.93 7.85 16.44
N ARG A 55 -10.65 6.96 17.13
CA ARG A 55 -12.01 6.53 16.78
C ARG A 55 -12.94 6.89 17.93
N GLY A 56 -14.03 7.59 17.63
CA GLY A 56 -15.06 7.93 18.61
C GLY A 56 -16.47 7.71 18.08
N PRO A 57 -17.50 8.01 18.88
CA PRO A 57 -18.90 7.77 18.51
C PRO A 57 -19.35 8.46 17.22
N GLN A 58 -18.72 9.60 16.87
CA GLN A 58 -19.05 10.39 15.68
C GLN A 58 -18.13 10.11 14.48
N GLY A 59 -17.22 9.13 14.58
CA GLY A 59 -16.31 8.74 13.50
C GLY A 59 -14.82 8.87 13.86
N THR A 60 -13.98 8.90 12.82
CA THR A 60 -12.52 9.03 12.93
C THR A 60 -12.07 10.48 13.01
N TYR A 61 -11.12 10.78 13.88
CA TYR A 61 -10.60 12.12 14.08
C TYR A 61 -9.14 12.12 14.50
N VAL A 62 -8.49 13.28 14.44
CA VAL A 62 -7.14 13.52 14.94
C VAL A 62 -7.12 14.75 15.86
N TYR A 63 -6.14 14.80 16.75
CA TYR A 63 -5.83 16.02 17.50
C TYR A 63 -4.86 16.89 16.71
N LEU A 64 -5.25 18.12 16.41
CA LEU A 64 -4.42 19.11 15.74
C LEU A 64 -3.94 20.15 16.76
N VAL A 65 -2.62 20.29 16.87
CA VAL A 65 -2.00 21.36 17.68
C VAL A 65 -1.91 22.61 16.83
N GLY A 66 -2.64 23.65 17.23
CA GLY A 66 -2.67 24.96 16.59
C GLY A 66 -1.68 25.95 17.22
N GLN A 67 -1.79 27.22 16.82
CA GLN A 67 -1.01 28.28 17.43
C GLN A 67 -1.32 28.44 18.92
N GLY A 68 -0.31 28.82 19.70
CA GLY A 68 -0.44 28.95 21.16
C GLY A 68 -0.54 27.61 21.90
N ASN A 69 -0.16 26.49 21.25
CA ASN A 69 -0.21 25.14 21.83
C ASN A 69 -1.62 24.67 22.20
N VAL A 70 -2.63 25.19 21.49
CA VAL A 70 -4.04 24.85 21.69
C VAL A 70 -4.39 23.63 20.85
N VAL A 71 -5.02 22.63 21.46
CA VAL A 71 -5.43 21.40 20.79
C VAL A 71 -6.87 21.52 20.28
N SER A 72 -7.10 21.14 19.03
CA SER A 72 -8.45 21.03 18.44
C SER A 72 -8.68 19.63 17.87
N ILE A 73 -9.94 19.19 17.87
CA ILE A 73 -10.35 17.92 17.25
C ILE A 73 -10.68 18.20 15.79
N ARG A 74 -10.07 17.43 14.89
CA ARG A 74 -10.36 17.50 13.46
C ARG A 74 -10.90 16.16 12.97
N PRO A 75 -12.16 16.08 12.51
CA PRO A 75 -12.68 14.88 11.88
C PRO A 75 -11.91 14.60 10.58
N ILE A 76 -11.66 13.33 10.31
CA ILE A 76 -10.97 12.87 9.11
C ILE A 76 -11.72 11.71 8.47
N THR A 77 -11.59 11.61 7.15
CA THR A 77 -12.03 10.44 6.39
C THR A 77 -10.81 9.65 5.98
N ILE A 78 -10.76 8.37 6.32
CA ILE A 78 -9.67 7.48 5.94
C ILE A 78 -9.91 7.03 4.49
N ALA A 79 -8.99 7.39 3.59
CA ALA A 79 -9.06 6.96 2.20
C ALA A 79 -8.62 5.50 2.03
N GLN A 80 -7.57 5.07 2.73
CA GLN A 80 -7.09 3.69 2.77
C GLN A 80 -6.13 3.50 3.96
N THR A 81 -6.01 2.27 4.46
CA THR A 81 -4.97 1.87 5.44
C THR A 81 -3.89 1.08 4.71
#